data_AF-A0A6F8ZTW2-F1
#
_entry.id   AF-A0A6F8ZTW2-F1
#
_cell.length_a   1.000
_cell.length_b   1.000
_cell.length_c   1.000
_cell.angle_alpha   90.00
_cell.angle_beta   90.00
_cell.angle_gamma   90.00
#
_symmetry.space_group_name_H-M   'P 1'
#
loop_
_entity.id
_entity.type
_entity.pdbx_description
1 polymer ?
#
loop_
_entity_poly.entity_id
_entity_poly.type
_entity_poly.pdbx_seq_one_letter_code
_entity_poly.pdbx_strand_id
1 'polypeptide(L)'
;MSLEAPPDPPATMSLEAPAPDLSPELAADSAPELAPELTPDTAPDLAADSAPELAPELTPDTAPDLAADSAPVPVMNPGCKIMTFRPTMEEFKDFAKYVAYMETQGAHRAGLAKVIPPKGWKPRQSYDVIEEMTIPAPIMQVVTGQSGLFTQYNIQKKSMTVGEYRQLANSRKYCTPRHKDFDDLERKYWKNLTFVSPIYGADVSGSIYDSEISEWNIGHLNTLLDMVEQECGIVIEGAVFFF
;
A
#
# COMPACT_ATOMS: atom_id res chain seq x y z
N MET A 1 76.90 -22.71 35.76
CA MET A 1 75.67 -22.06 36.25
C MET A 1 75.16 -21.24 35.07
N SER A 2 74.45 -21.85 34.09
CA SER A 2 73.03 -22.25 34.13
C SER A 2 72.19 -21.00 34.43
N LEU A 3 71.29 -20.51 33.55
CA LEU A 3 70.11 -21.16 32.97
C LEU A 3 69.77 -20.45 31.63
N GLU A 4 69.75 -21.16 30.50
CA GLU A 4 68.60 -21.84 29.87
C GLU A 4 67.46 -20.88 29.44
N ALA A 5 67.34 -20.69 28.13
CA ALA A 5 66.20 -20.04 27.47
C ALA A 5 65.10 -21.09 27.20
N PRO A 6 63.81 -20.76 27.35
CA PRO A 6 62.73 -21.60 26.85
C PRO A 6 62.49 -21.35 25.34
N PRO A 7 62.31 -22.42 24.53
CA PRO A 7 62.06 -22.33 23.09
C PRO A 7 60.59 -22.10 22.72
N ASP A 8 60.38 -21.58 21.50
CA ASP A 8 59.10 -21.38 20.81
C ASP A 8 58.24 -22.67 20.71
N PRO A 9 56.91 -22.54 20.61
CA PRO A 9 55.99 -23.66 20.52
C PRO A 9 56.10 -24.41 19.17
N PRO A 10 55.97 -25.74 19.15
CA PRO A 10 55.99 -26.50 17.90
C PRO A 10 54.64 -26.40 17.17
N ALA A 11 54.75 -26.15 15.87
CA ALA A 11 53.69 -26.37 14.90
C ALA A 11 53.43 -27.87 14.73
N THR A 12 52.20 -28.31 14.98
CA THR A 12 51.71 -29.61 14.50
C THR A 12 50.79 -29.38 13.32
N MET A 13 51.22 -29.88 12.16
CA MET A 13 50.40 -30.08 10.98
C MET A 13 49.76 -31.46 10.99
N SER A 14 48.62 -31.55 10.32
CA SER A 14 47.96 -32.72 9.72
C SER A 14 46.59 -33.04 10.33
N LEU A 15 45.52 -32.73 9.62
CA LEU A 15 44.84 -33.71 8.77
C LEU A 15 43.84 -33.02 7.82
N GLU A 16 43.73 -33.63 6.65
CA GLU A 16 43.00 -33.25 5.44
C GLU A 16 41.51 -32.90 5.59
N ALA A 17 41.06 -32.08 4.63
CA ALA A 17 39.66 -31.86 4.26
C ALA A 17 39.04 -33.11 3.59
N PRO A 18 37.71 -33.22 3.43
CA PRO A 18 37.06 -32.55 2.30
C PRO A 18 35.63 -32.01 2.58
N ALA A 19 35.13 -31.24 1.62
CA ALA A 19 33.78 -30.69 1.55
C ALA A 19 32.67 -31.76 1.57
N PRO A 20 31.43 -31.42 1.96
CA PRO A 20 30.25 -32.11 1.48
C PRO A 20 29.64 -31.34 0.30
N ASP A 21 29.70 -32.03 -0.83
CA ASP A 21 28.90 -31.88 -2.03
C ASP A 21 27.43 -32.27 -1.74
N LEU A 22 26.58 -31.88 -2.69
CA LEU A 22 25.14 -31.89 -2.81
C LEU A 22 24.42 -33.22 -2.45
N SER A 23 23.26 -33.11 -1.78
CA SER A 23 21.94 -33.64 -2.21
C SER A 23 21.03 -33.94 -1.00
N PRO A 24 19.76 -33.48 -0.98
CA PRO A 24 18.77 -34.00 -0.06
C PRO A 24 18.22 -35.34 -0.58
N GLU A 25 18.23 -36.33 0.30
CA GLU A 25 17.69 -37.68 0.11
C GLU A 25 16.16 -37.61 -0.08
N LEU A 26 15.68 -38.10 -1.22
CA LEU A 26 14.26 -38.30 -1.52
C LEU A 26 13.78 -39.56 -0.81
N ALA A 27 13.21 -39.40 0.39
CA ALA A 27 12.37 -40.43 0.99
C ALA A 27 10.91 -40.17 0.57
N ALA A 28 10.42 -41.04 -0.32
CA ALA A 28 9.02 -41.18 -0.66
C ALA A 28 8.23 -41.61 0.58
N ASP A 29 7.18 -40.86 0.91
CA ASP A 29 6.06 -41.40 1.68
C ASP A 29 4.75 -40.90 1.06
N SER A 30 3.77 -41.79 1.10
CA SER A 30 2.69 -41.95 0.15
C SER A 30 1.54 -40.96 0.38
N ALA A 31 0.95 -40.50 -0.71
CA ALA A 31 -0.33 -39.80 -0.73
C ALA A 31 -1.47 -40.71 -0.22
N PRO A 32 -2.59 -40.10 0.21
CA PRO A 32 -3.81 -40.42 -0.53
C PRO A 32 -4.46 -39.16 -1.10
N GLU A 33 -4.58 -39.21 -2.42
CA GLU A 33 -5.36 -38.33 -3.28
C GLU A 33 -6.84 -38.72 -3.13
N LEU A 34 -7.69 -37.81 -2.66
CA LEU A 34 -9.14 -37.96 -2.68
C LEU A 34 -9.71 -37.03 -3.75
N ALA A 35 -9.83 -37.56 -4.96
CA ALA A 35 -10.73 -37.03 -5.98
C ALA A 35 -12.14 -37.57 -5.73
N PRO A 36 -13.20 -36.78 -5.98
CA PRO A 36 -14.47 -37.33 -6.40
C PRO A 36 -14.63 -37.09 -7.91
N GLU A 37 -14.82 -38.18 -8.65
CA GLU A 37 -15.05 -38.17 -10.09
C GLU A 37 -16.48 -38.67 -10.41
N LEU A 38 -17.11 -38.00 -11.39
CA LEU A 38 -18.24 -38.40 -12.26
C LEU A 38 -19.67 -38.29 -11.65
N THR A 39 -20.70 -37.74 -12.32
CA THR A 39 -21.08 -37.81 -13.75
C THR A 39 -21.91 -36.60 -14.22
N PRO A 40 -21.99 -36.32 -15.54
CA PRO A 40 -22.91 -35.34 -16.13
C PRO A 40 -24.26 -35.99 -16.44
N ASP A 41 -25.38 -35.33 -16.09
CA ASP A 41 -26.72 -35.80 -16.46
C ASP A 41 -27.46 -34.77 -17.33
N THR A 42 -27.42 -35.03 -18.62
CA THR A 42 -28.50 -35.04 -19.60
C THR A 42 -29.70 -34.09 -19.40
N ALA A 43 -29.84 -33.16 -20.34
CA ALA A 43 -31.09 -32.43 -20.61
C ALA A 43 -32.20 -33.35 -21.15
N PRO A 44 -33.47 -32.92 -21.05
CA PRO A 44 -34.39 -33.11 -22.16
C PRO A 44 -34.88 -31.76 -22.70
N ASP A 45 -34.66 -31.60 -24.00
CA ASP A 45 -35.45 -30.82 -24.94
C ASP A 45 -36.89 -31.37 -24.98
N LEU A 46 -37.90 -30.51 -25.08
CA LEU A 46 -39.08 -30.66 -25.97
C LEU A 46 -40.09 -29.50 -25.78
N ALA A 47 -40.11 -28.66 -26.81
CA ALA A 47 -41.29 -28.17 -27.54
C ALA A 47 -42.23 -27.13 -26.92
N ALA A 48 -42.19 -25.96 -27.59
CA ALA A 48 -43.33 -25.26 -28.21
C ALA A 48 -44.50 -24.81 -27.32
N ASP A 49 -44.61 -23.50 -27.14
CA ASP A 49 -45.89 -22.84 -27.37
C ASP A 49 -45.70 -21.47 -28.02
N SER A 50 -46.68 -21.13 -28.84
CA SER A 50 -46.68 -20.10 -29.87
C SER A 50 -46.98 -18.70 -29.32
N ALA A 51 -46.52 -17.68 -30.05
CA ALA A 51 -46.92 -16.27 -29.91
C ALA A 51 -48.43 -16.08 -30.22
N PRO A 52 -49.05 -14.91 -29.91
CA PRO A 52 -48.84 -13.67 -30.68
C PRO A 52 -48.67 -12.42 -29.79
N GLU A 53 -47.77 -11.49 -30.11
CA GLU A 53 -47.92 -10.35 -31.03
C GLU A 53 -49.09 -9.40 -30.70
N LEU A 54 -48.79 -8.33 -29.94
CA LEU A 54 -49.52 -7.04 -29.96
C LEU A 54 -48.57 -5.90 -29.57
N ALA A 55 -48.05 -5.18 -30.56
CA ALA A 55 -47.45 -3.87 -30.40
C ALA A 55 -48.54 -2.79 -30.46
N PRO A 56 -48.36 -1.64 -29.79
CA PRO A 56 -48.84 -0.37 -30.30
C PRO A 56 -47.64 0.50 -30.70
N GLU A 57 -47.60 0.87 -31.97
CA GLU A 57 -46.76 1.92 -32.54
C GLU A 57 -46.98 3.24 -31.78
N LEU A 58 -45.91 3.78 -31.20
CA LEU A 58 -45.82 5.19 -30.86
C LEU A 58 -44.64 5.78 -31.63
N THR A 59 -44.99 6.60 -32.61
CA THR A 59 -44.10 7.41 -33.45
C THR A 59 -43.14 8.25 -32.61
N PRO A 60 -41.84 8.33 -32.94
CA PRO A 60 -40.97 9.32 -32.33
C PRO A 60 -41.19 10.66 -33.05
N ASP A 61 -41.94 11.56 -32.41
CA ASP A 61 -42.10 12.94 -32.88
C ASP A 61 -40.87 13.76 -32.42
N THR A 62 -40.08 14.13 -33.43
CA THR A 62 -39.13 15.25 -33.52
C THR A 62 -38.55 15.83 -32.21
N ALA A 63 -37.39 15.30 -31.79
CA ALA A 63 -36.45 16.07 -30.98
C ALA A 63 -35.68 17.04 -31.90
N PRO A 64 -35.55 18.34 -31.57
CA PRO A 64 -34.75 19.25 -32.37
C PRO A 64 -33.28 18.92 -32.21
N ASP A 65 -32.66 18.66 -33.36
CA ASP A 65 -31.23 18.57 -33.60
C ASP A 65 -30.54 19.86 -33.11
N LEU A 66 -30.00 19.80 -31.89
CA LEU A 66 -28.95 20.70 -31.42
C LEU A 66 -27.66 19.89 -31.35
N ALA A 67 -27.17 19.44 -32.50
CA ALA A 67 -25.75 19.18 -32.72
C ALA A 67 -24.97 20.49 -32.51
N ALA A 68 -24.75 20.85 -31.25
CA ALA A 68 -23.70 21.78 -30.88
C ALA A 68 -22.38 21.12 -31.28
N ASP A 69 -21.70 21.78 -32.21
CA ASP A 69 -20.32 21.59 -32.62
C ASP A 69 -19.38 21.64 -31.39
N SER A 70 -19.33 20.56 -30.61
CA SER A 70 -18.34 20.39 -29.56
C SER A 70 -17.07 19.87 -30.22
N ALA A 71 -16.18 20.78 -30.58
CA ALA A 71 -14.79 20.44 -30.86
C ALA A 71 -14.29 19.43 -29.81
N PRO A 72 -13.51 18.39 -30.20
CA PRO A 72 -13.06 17.38 -29.26
C PRO A 72 -12.29 18.08 -28.12
N VAL A 73 -12.83 17.98 -26.91
CA VAL A 73 -12.18 18.54 -25.72
C VAL A 73 -10.78 17.93 -25.65
N PRO A 74 -9.72 18.75 -25.58
CA PRO A 74 -8.36 18.24 -25.50
C PRO A 74 -8.25 17.26 -24.33
N VAL A 75 -7.90 16.02 -24.64
CA VAL A 75 -7.75 14.97 -23.64
C VAL A 75 -6.45 15.21 -22.89
N MET A 76 -6.53 15.72 -21.67
CA MET A 76 -5.37 15.95 -20.83
C MET A 76 -4.80 14.63 -20.27
N ASN A 77 -3.48 14.59 -20.08
CA ASN A 77 -2.71 13.41 -19.64
C ASN A 77 -3.05 12.09 -20.38
N PRO A 78 -2.89 12.03 -21.72
CA PRO A 78 -3.23 10.84 -22.51
C PRO A 78 -2.43 9.58 -22.14
N GLY A 79 -1.24 9.75 -21.55
CA GLY A 79 -0.38 8.66 -21.12
C GLY A 79 -0.64 8.15 -19.69
N CYS A 80 -1.69 8.64 -19.01
CA CYS A 80 -2.05 8.26 -17.64
C CYS A 80 -0.84 8.29 -16.66
N LYS A 81 0.03 9.29 -16.80
CA LYS A 81 1.24 9.41 -15.97
C LYS A 81 0.90 10.06 -14.63
N ILE A 82 1.58 9.62 -13.57
CA ILE A 82 1.52 10.27 -12.25
C ILE A 82 2.03 11.71 -12.40
N MET A 83 1.19 12.68 -12.04
CA MET A 83 1.50 14.11 -12.14
C MET A 83 1.98 14.64 -10.78
N THR A 84 2.87 15.65 -10.80
CA THR A 84 3.33 16.36 -9.61
C THR A 84 2.94 17.82 -9.67
N PHE A 85 2.23 18.31 -8.65
CA PHE A 85 1.75 19.68 -8.52
C PHE A 85 2.48 20.43 -7.40
N ARG A 86 2.58 21.76 -7.55
CA ARG A 86 3.32 22.66 -6.64
C ARG A 86 2.51 23.94 -6.43
N PRO A 87 1.40 23.91 -5.68
CA PRO A 87 0.54 25.07 -5.49
C PRO A 87 1.28 26.26 -4.89
N THR A 88 0.80 27.47 -5.20
CA THR A 88 1.10 28.65 -4.38
C THR A 88 0.34 28.59 -3.05
N MET A 89 0.68 29.47 -2.10
CA MET A 89 -0.06 29.52 -0.83
C MET A 89 -1.52 29.90 -1.04
N GLU A 90 -1.83 30.74 -2.03
CA GLU A 90 -3.20 31.11 -2.39
C GLU A 90 -3.99 29.92 -2.96
N GLU A 91 -3.36 29.13 -3.82
CA GLU A 91 -3.97 27.92 -4.39
C GLU A 91 -4.15 26.81 -3.36
N PHE A 92 -3.25 26.75 -2.37
CA PHE A 92 -3.25 25.73 -1.32
C PHE A 92 -4.30 25.97 -0.23
N LYS A 93 -4.97 27.12 -0.19
CA LYS A 93 -6.00 27.41 0.82
C LYS A 93 -7.27 26.57 0.65
N ASP A 94 -7.65 26.28 -0.58
CA ASP A 94 -8.90 25.59 -0.91
C ASP A 94 -8.60 24.21 -1.51
N PHE A 95 -8.69 23.19 -0.65
CA PHE A 95 -8.42 21.80 -1.02
C PHE A 95 -9.32 21.33 -2.17
N ALA A 96 -10.64 21.49 -2.03
CA ALA A 96 -11.61 21.00 -3.01
C ALA A 96 -11.43 21.67 -4.38
N LYS A 97 -11.22 22.98 -4.39
CA LYS A 97 -10.94 23.72 -5.63
C LYS A 97 -9.65 23.26 -6.30
N TYR A 98 -8.60 22.99 -5.52
CA TYR A 98 -7.33 22.54 -6.07
C TYR A 98 -7.40 21.09 -6.60
N VAL A 99 -8.16 20.21 -5.93
CA VAL A 99 -8.45 18.86 -6.44
C VAL A 99 -9.17 18.94 -7.78
N ALA A 100 -10.25 19.74 -7.89
CA ALA A 100 -10.95 19.94 -9.14
C ALA A 100 -10.03 20.48 -10.24
N TYR A 101 -9.14 21.43 -9.91
CA TYR A 101 -8.11 21.91 -10.84
C TYR A 101 -7.20 20.76 -11.32
N MET A 102 -6.65 19.93 -10.43
CA MET A 102 -5.81 18.79 -10.81
C MET A 102 -6.56 17.81 -11.74
N GLU A 103 -7.87 17.62 -11.53
CA GLU A 103 -8.69 16.80 -12.40
C GLU A 103 -8.83 17.40 -13.80
N THR A 104 -8.98 18.72 -13.93
CA THR A 104 -8.98 19.38 -15.26
C THR A 104 -7.67 19.17 -16.02
N GLN A 105 -6.55 18.98 -15.31
CA GLN A 105 -5.25 18.67 -15.90
C GLN A 105 -5.08 17.18 -16.22
N GLY A 106 -6.07 16.33 -15.92
CA GLY A 106 -6.05 14.89 -16.18
C GLY A 106 -5.31 14.06 -15.13
N ALA A 107 -5.09 14.57 -13.92
CA ALA A 107 -4.37 13.85 -12.85
C ALA A 107 -5.06 12.54 -12.44
N HIS A 108 -6.39 12.54 -12.35
CA HIS A 108 -7.21 11.39 -11.96
C HIS A 108 -7.01 10.17 -12.86
N ARG A 109 -6.59 10.38 -14.12
CA ARG A 109 -6.38 9.30 -15.09
C ARG A 109 -5.24 8.34 -14.72
N ALA A 110 -4.30 8.80 -13.89
CA ALA A 110 -3.22 7.97 -13.37
C ALA A 110 -3.63 7.18 -12.12
N GLY A 111 -4.76 7.52 -11.48
CA GLY A 111 -5.17 6.99 -10.17
C GLY A 111 -4.35 7.50 -8.98
N LEU A 112 -3.27 8.26 -9.22
CA LEU A 112 -2.41 8.84 -8.20
C LEU A 112 -1.82 10.18 -8.67
N ALA A 113 -1.81 11.16 -7.78
CA ALA A 113 -1.15 12.45 -7.98
C ALA A 113 -0.29 12.80 -6.77
N LYS A 114 0.81 13.52 -7.01
CA LYS A 114 1.69 14.04 -5.95
C LYS A 114 1.50 15.55 -5.84
N VAL A 115 1.27 16.05 -4.64
CA VAL A 115 1.24 17.49 -4.34
C VAL A 115 2.40 17.81 -3.41
N ILE A 116 3.22 18.79 -3.78
CA ILE A 116 4.30 19.29 -2.93
C ILE A 116 3.82 20.63 -2.38
N PRO A 117 3.62 20.75 -1.05
CA PRO A 117 3.03 21.95 -0.46
C PRO A 117 3.92 23.18 -0.68
N PRO A 118 3.35 24.40 -0.58
CA PRO A 118 4.11 25.64 -0.71
C PRO A 118 5.31 25.68 0.22
N LYS A 119 6.42 26.28 -0.23
CA LYS A 119 7.63 26.41 0.59
C LYS A 119 7.31 27.15 1.89
N GLY A 120 7.73 26.59 3.02
CA GLY A 120 7.53 27.17 4.34
C GLY A 120 6.25 26.75 5.04
N TRP A 121 5.27 26.19 4.33
CA TRP A 121 4.11 25.56 4.97
C TRP A 121 4.55 24.32 5.75
N LYS A 122 4.02 24.18 6.96
CA LYS A 122 4.22 23.01 7.82
C LYS A 122 2.90 22.68 8.52
N PRO A 123 2.52 21.41 8.62
CA PRO A 123 1.32 21.00 9.35
C PRO A 123 1.50 21.04 10.88
N ARG A 124 2.74 21.19 11.35
CA ARG A 124 3.09 21.23 12.76
C ARG A 124 4.43 21.93 13.01
N GLN A 125 4.58 22.53 14.19
CA GLN A 125 5.80 23.22 14.61
C GLN A 125 6.96 22.25 14.93
N SER A 126 6.73 21.20 15.73
CA SER A 126 7.71 20.16 16.06
C SER A 126 7.08 18.78 16.30
N TYR A 127 7.83 17.72 15.97
CA TYR A 127 7.42 16.32 16.17
C TYR A 127 7.99 15.69 17.46
N ASP A 128 8.72 16.41 18.31
CA ASP A 128 9.40 15.81 19.47
C ASP A 128 8.44 15.16 20.48
N VAL A 129 7.22 15.69 20.58
CA VAL A 129 6.18 15.21 21.52
C VAL A 129 5.50 13.91 21.08
N ILE A 130 5.72 13.45 19.84
CA ILE A 130 5.00 12.25 19.34
C ILE A 130 5.58 10.95 19.90
N GLU A 131 6.76 10.97 20.52
CA GLU A 131 7.40 9.76 21.03
C GLU A 131 6.55 9.02 22.08
N GLU A 132 5.77 9.76 22.86
CA GLU A 132 4.89 9.23 23.92
C GLU A 132 3.55 8.72 23.37
N MET A 133 3.23 9.00 22.11
CA MET A 133 2.00 8.53 21.47
C MET A 133 1.96 7.01 21.44
N THR A 134 0.80 6.45 21.74
CA THR A 134 0.59 5.00 21.80
C THR A 134 0.16 4.46 20.44
N ILE A 135 0.81 3.38 20.00
CA ILE A 135 0.36 2.52 18.91
C ILE A 135 -0.41 1.36 19.56
N PRO A 136 -1.75 1.35 19.52
CA PRO A 136 -2.56 0.40 20.28
C PRO A 136 -2.46 -1.04 19.75
N ALA A 137 -2.44 -1.22 18.43
CA ALA A 137 -2.46 -2.52 17.79
C ALA A 137 -1.45 -2.62 16.62
N PRO A 138 -0.13 -2.55 16.87
CA PRO A 138 0.87 -2.72 15.82
C PRO A 138 0.74 -4.09 15.16
N ILE A 139 0.89 -4.16 13.84
CA ILE A 139 0.74 -5.39 13.06
C ILE A 139 2.09 -5.86 12.51
N MET A 140 2.43 -7.13 12.71
CA MET A 140 3.56 -7.77 12.03
C MET A 140 3.10 -8.31 10.68
N GLN A 141 3.80 -7.93 9.62
CA GLN A 141 3.46 -8.28 8.24
C GLN A 141 4.25 -9.53 7.84
N VAL A 142 3.60 -10.69 7.91
CA VAL A 142 4.19 -11.96 7.46
C VAL A 142 3.87 -12.13 5.99
N VAL A 143 4.90 -12.16 5.15
CA VAL A 143 4.74 -12.29 3.71
C VAL A 143 5.19 -13.67 3.26
N THR A 144 4.37 -14.33 2.46
CA THR A 144 4.67 -15.60 1.79
C THR A 144 4.48 -15.46 0.29
N GLY A 145 5.32 -16.12 -0.51
CA GLY A 145 5.23 -16.06 -1.97
C GLY A 145 6.59 -16.00 -2.62
N GLN A 146 6.60 -15.91 -3.94
CA GLN A 146 7.83 -15.90 -4.76
C GLN A 146 7.56 -15.31 -6.14
N SER A 147 8.64 -14.97 -6.85
CA SER A 147 8.58 -14.51 -8.24
C SER A 147 7.63 -13.33 -8.50
N GLY A 148 7.54 -12.40 -7.54
CA GLY A 148 6.72 -11.19 -7.66
C GLY A 148 5.26 -11.36 -7.23
N LEU A 149 4.82 -12.56 -6.87
CA LEU A 149 3.48 -12.82 -6.35
C LEU A 149 3.54 -13.20 -4.87
N PHE A 150 2.87 -12.41 -4.03
CA PHE A 150 2.94 -12.53 -2.59
C PHE A 150 1.57 -12.39 -1.92
N THR A 151 1.41 -13.09 -0.81
CA THR A 151 0.29 -12.95 0.13
C THR A 151 0.84 -12.45 1.46
N GLN A 152 0.20 -11.44 2.03
CA GLN A 152 0.55 -10.89 3.34
C GLN A 152 -0.51 -11.26 4.37
N TYR A 153 -0.05 -11.71 5.54
CA TYR A 153 -0.86 -11.94 6.74
C TYR A 153 -0.45 -10.96 7.83
N ASN A 154 -1.43 -10.42 8.56
CA ASN A 154 -1.20 -9.48 9.64
C ASN A 154 -1.31 -10.20 10.99
N ILE A 155 -0.26 -10.13 11.80
CA ILE A 155 -0.25 -10.66 13.17
C ILE A 155 -0.16 -9.50 14.15
N GLN A 156 -1.25 -9.24 14.88
CA GLN A 156 -1.27 -8.19 15.90
C GLN A 156 -0.23 -8.44 16.99
N LYS A 157 0.46 -7.37 17.40
CA LYS A 157 1.44 -7.33 18.47
C LYS A 157 0.91 -6.51 19.64
N LYS A 158 1.61 -6.60 20.77
CA LYS A 158 1.29 -5.80 21.95
C LYS A 158 1.49 -4.32 21.64
N SER A 159 0.65 -3.49 22.26
CA SER A 159 0.78 -2.03 22.19
C SER A 159 2.20 -1.59 22.57
N MET A 160 2.65 -0.52 21.92
CA MET A 160 3.95 0.11 22.15
C MET A 160 3.84 1.61 21.88
N THR A 161 4.76 2.40 22.39
CA THR A 161 4.87 3.83 22.06
C THR A 161 5.56 4.05 20.71
N VAL A 162 5.38 5.22 20.11
CA VAL A 162 6.13 5.62 18.91
C VAL A 162 7.64 5.65 19.19
N GLY A 163 8.06 6.04 20.39
CA GLY A 163 9.45 5.99 20.83
C GLY A 163 10.03 4.57 20.80
N GLU A 164 9.31 3.60 21.35
CA GLU A 164 9.68 2.17 21.30
C GLU A 164 9.71 1.64 19.86
N TYR A 165 8.69 1.99 19.06
CA TYR A 165 8.62 1.61 17.65
C TYR A 165 9.81 2.19 16.85
N ARG A 166 10.20 3.44 17.09
CA ARG A 166 11.36 4.07 16.45
C ARG A 166 12.66 3.37 16.84
N GLN A 167 12.84 2.99 18.10
CA GLN A 167 14.01 2.22 18.52
C GLN A 167 14.06 0.86 17.82
N LEU A 168 12.90 0.19 17.68
CA LEU A 168 12.78 -1.08 16.99
C LEU A 168 13.12 -0.95 15.49
N ALA A 169 12.54 0.05 14.81
CA ALA A 169 12.76 0.33 13.39
C ALA A 169 14.24 0.66 13.08
N ASN A 170 14.95 1.32 14.01
CA ASN A 170 16.37 1.66 13.87
C ASN A 170 17.32 0.58 14.41
N SER A 171 16.80 -0.50 14.99
CA SER A 171 17.63 -1.61 15.45
C SER A 171 18.33 -2.31 14.28
N ARG A 172 19.44 -3.01 14.55
CA ARG A 172 20.18 -3.77 13.53
C ARG A 172 19.33 -4.77 12.74
N LYS A 173 18.20 -5.22 13.32
CA LYS A 173 17.29 -6.19 12.71
C LYS A 173 16.37 -5.57 11.65
N TYR A 174 15.93 -4.33 11.86
CA TYR A 174 14.89 -3.69 11.04
C TYR A 174 15.35 -2.44 10.30
N CYS A 175 16.54 -1.92 10.63
CA CYS A 175 17.05 -0.72 9.99
C CYS A 175 17.18 -0.89 8.48
N THR A 176 16.97 0.20 7.74
CA THR A 176 17.11 0.21 6.29
C THR A 176 18.51 -0.28 5.88
N PRO A 177 18.61 -1.26 4.98
CA PRO A 177 19.90 -1.75 4.52
C PRO A 177 20.63 -0.67 3.74
N ARG A 178 21.97 -0.71 3.74
CA ARG A 178 22.79 0.16 2.89
C ARG A 178 22.41 -0.03 1.43
N HIS A 179 22.21 1.07 0.70
CA HIS A 179 21.82 1.07 -0.70
C HIS A 179 22.44 2.26 -1.43
N LYS A 180 22.59 2.15 -2.74
CA LYS A 180 23.19 3.21 -3.58
C LYS A 180 22.17 4.27 -4.00
N ASP A 181 21.00 3.81 -4.43
CA ASP A 181 19.93 4.60 -5.04
C ASP A 181 18.58 3.91 -4.78
N PHE A 182 17.49 4.54 -5.24
CA PHE A 182 16.14 4.00 -5.05
C PHE A 182 15.93 2.66 -5.76
N ASP A 183 16.53 2.47 -6.96
CA ASP A 183 16.39 1.21 -7.69
C ASP A 183 17.08 0.04 -6.95
N ASP A 184 18.23 0.29 -6.32
CA ASP A 184 18.90 -0.70 -5.48
C ASP A 184 18.10 -1.03 -4.22
N LEU A 185 17.48 -0.03 -3.58
CA LEU A 185 16.61 -0.24 -2.44
C LEU A 185 15.34 -1.02 -2.81
N GLU A 186 14.72 -0.69 -3.94
CA GLU A 186 13.53 -1.39 -4.47
C GLU A 186 13.85 -2.85 -4.80
N ARG A 187 14.98 -3.12 -5.47
CA ARG A 187 15.43 -4.50 -5.72
C ARG A 187 15.63 -5.27 -4.42
N LYS A 188 16.20 -4.64 -3.39
CA LYS A 188 16.38 -5.24 -2.06
C LYS A 188 15.05 -5.48 -1.36
N TYR A 189 14.08 -4.58 -1.50
CA TYR A 189 12.74 -4.75 -0.95
C TYR A 189 12.09 -6.01 -1.53
N TRP A 190 11.94 -6.11 -2.85
CA TRP A 190 11.29 -7.25 -3.50
C TRP A 190 12.02 -8.56 -3.31
N LYS A 191 13.36 -8.53 -3.28
CA LYS A 191 14.17 -9.73 -3.04
C LYS A 191 14.03 -10.26 -1.62
N ASN A 192 13.85 -9.38 -0.63
CA ASN A 192 13.95 -9.75 0.78
C ASN A 192 12.63 -9.72 1.57
N LEU A 193 11.51 -9.44 0.90
CA LEU A 193 10.19 -9.22 1.49
C LEU A 193 9.75 -10.35 2.45
N THR A 194 10.18 -11.60 2.22
CA THR A 194 9.79 -12.78 2.99
C THR A 194 10.74 -13.14 4.15
N PHE A 195 11.94 -12.54 4.24
CA PHE A 195 12.94 -12.96 5.24
C PHE A 195 12.72 -12.39 6.64
N VAL A 196 12.37 -11.10 6.71
CA VAL A 196 12.18 -10.40 7.98
C VAL A 196 10.81 -9.75 7.94
N SER A 197 9.86 -10.28 8.71
CA SER A 197 8.54 -9.70 8.85
C SER A 197 8.62 -8.36 9.60
N PRO A 198 8.37 -7.22 8.93
CA PRO A 198 8.38 -5.92 9.59
C PRO A 198 7.16 -5.79 10.51
N ILE A 199 7.22 -4.82 11.42
CA ILE A 199 6.07 -4.38 12.23
C ILE A 199 5.65 -3.03 11.69
N TYR A 200 4.35 -2.83 11.53
CA TYR A 200 3.74 -1.61 11.02
C TYR A 200 2.73 -1.08 12.05
N GLY A 201 2.94 0.16 12.50
CA GLY A 201 2.01 0.88 13.39
C GLY A 201 0.87 1.50 12.59
N ALA A 202 0.08 0.66 11.92
CA ALA A 202 -1.05 1.08 11.10
C ALA A 202 -2.26 1.44 11.97
N ASP A 203 -3.23 2.10 11.32
CA ASP A 203 -4.59 2.29 11.82
C ASP A 203 -4.67 2.93 13.22
N VAL A 204 -3.81 3.91 13.48
CA VAL A 204 -3.78 4.65 14.74
C VAL A 204 -4.67 5.88 14.62
N SER A 205 -5.84 5.88 15.27
CA SER A 205 -6.74 7.03 15.26
C SER A 205 -6.09 8.26 15.87
N GLY A 206 -6.13 9.40 15.17
CA GLY A 206 -5.61 10.67 15.66
C GLY A 206 -5.30 11.66 14.54
N SER A 207 -4.70 12.79 14.91
CA SER A 207 -4.09 13.70 13.95
C SER A 207 -2.84 14.31 14.57
N ILE A 208 -1.79 14.43 13.75
CA ILE A 208 -0.55 15.11 14.11
C ILE A 208 -0.48 16.54 13.57
N TYR A 209 -1.58 17.07 13.03
CA TYR A 209 -1.69 18.48 12.66
C TYR A 209 -1.83 19.35 13.93
N ASP A 210 -1.25 20.54 13.90
CA ASP A 210 -1.52 21.55 14.92
C ASP A 210 -2.90 22.18 14.67
N SER A 211 -3.62 22.53 15.74
CA SER A 211 -5.02 22.98 15.69
C SER A 211 -5.24 24.26 14.87
N GLU A 212 -4.21 25.08 14.72
CA GLU A 212 -4.22 26.33 13.97
C GLU A 212 -4.09 26.13 12.45
N ILE A 213 -3.77 24.93 11.98
CA ILE A 213 -3.59 24.65 10.56
C ILE A 213 -4.95 24.45 9.90
N SER A 214 -5.26 25.33 8.95
CA SER A 214 -6.52 25.30 8.20
C SER A 214 -6.35 24.72 6.79
N GLU A 215 -5.18 24.95 6.18
CA GLU A 215 -4.89 24.53 4.83
C GLU A 215 -4.55 23.05 4.79
N TRP A 216 -5.36 22.26 4.08
CA TRP A 216 -5.13 20.82 3.86
C TRP A 216 -4.88 20.05 5.16
N ASN A 217 -5.62 20.43 6.21
CA ASN A 217 -5.65 19.68 7.45
C ASN A 217 -6.43 18.40 7.22
N ILE A 218 -5.77 17.26 7.31
CA ILE A 218 -6.38 15.96 6.99
C ILE A 218 -7.53 15.65 7.97
N GLY A 219 -7.47 16.16 9.21
CA GLY A 219 -8.59 16.03 10.15
C GLY A 219 -9.82 16.86 9.79
N HIS A 220 -9.67 17.89 8.94
CA HIS A 220 -10.73 18.83 8.57
C HIS A 220 -10.51 19.36 7.14
N LEU A 221 -10.78 18.53 6.13
CA LEU A 221 -10.58 18.91 4.72
C LEU A 221 -11.72 19.79 4.17
N ASN A 222 -12.79 20.00 4.94
CA ASN A 222 -14.01 20.71 4.58
C ASN A 222 -14.63 20.19 3.28
N THR A 223 -14.73 18.87 3.16
CA THR A 223 -15.34 18.20 2.00
C THR A 223 -16.74 17.70 2.31
N LEU A 224 -17.45 17.22 1.28
CA LEU A 224 -18.79 16.63 1.47
C LEU A 224 -18.78 15.44 2.46
N LEU A 225 -17.64 14.75 2.63
CA LEU A 225 -17.50 13.66 3.61
C LEU A 225 -17.61 14.15 5.06
N ASP A 226 -17.20 15.38 5.34
CA ASP A 226 -17.34 15.99 6.68
C ASP A 226 -18.83 16.30 6.98
N MET A 227 -19.66 16.49 5.94
CA MET A 227 -21.10 16.69 6.09
C MET A 227 -21.84 15.38 6.41
N VAL A 228 -21.31 14.21 6.02
CA VAL A 228 -21.93 12.92 6.39
C VAL A 228 -21.93 12.72 7.89
N GLU A 229 -20.88 13.16 8.59
CA GLU A 229 -20.86 13.16 10.05
C GLU A 229 -21.92 14.13 10.62
N GLN A 230 -21.99 15.34 10.09
CA GLN A 230 -22.89 16.40 10.57
C GLN A 230 -24.38 16.07 10.33
N GLU A 231 -24.71 15.45 9.19
CA GLU A 231 -26.09 15.20 8.79
C GLU A 231 -26.59 13.79 9.15
N CYS A 232 -25.70 12.78 9.14
CA CYS A 232 -26.10 11.38 9.38
C CYS A 232 -25.64 10.84 10.74
N GLY A 233 -24.73 11.50 11.46
CA GLY A 233 -24.22 11.06 12.76
C GLY A 233 -23.44 9.74 12.72
N ILE A 234 -22.97 9.32 11.53
CA ILE A 234 -22.21 8.08 11.33
C ILE A 234 -20.73 8.42 11.28
N VAL A 235 -19.95 7.85 12.22
CA VAL A 235 -18.49 7.96 12.25
C VAL A 235 -17.87 6.66 11.76
N ILE A 236 -17.02 6.75 10.73
CA ILE A 236 -16.26 5.61 10.20
C ILE A 236 -14.77 5.95 10.32
N GLU A 237 -14.07 5.27 11.24
CA GLU A 237 -12.62 5.41 11.41
C GLU A 237 -11.88 5.04 10.11
N GLY A 238 -10.89 5.87 9.73
CA GLY A 238 -10.13 5.73 8.49
C GLY A 238 -10.84 6.24 7.21
N ALA A 239 -12.13 6.58 7.27
CA ALA A 239 -12.90 7.07 6.13
C ALA A 239 -13.44 8.51 6.31
N VAL A 240 -13.84 8.87 7.54
CA VAL A 240 -14.28 10.23 7.91
C VAL A 240 -13.27 10.86 8.87
N PHE A 241 -12.75 10.07 9.81
CA PHE A 241 -11.54 10.41 10.59
C PHE A 241 -10.33 9.76 9.93
N PHE A 242 -9.34 10.57 9.57
CA PHE A 242 -8.07 10.07 9.08
C PHE A 242 -7.11 9.79 10.24
N PHE A 243 -6.11 8.93 9.99
CA PHE A 243 -5.07 8.51 10.95
C PHE A 243 -3.94 9.55 11.12
#